data_AF-A0A3S4G4F5-F1
#
_entry.id   AF-A0A3S4G4F5-F1
#
_cell.length_a   1.000
_cell.length_b   1.000
_cell.length_c   1.000
_cell.angle_alpha   90.00
_cell.angle_beta   90.00
_cell.angle_gamma   90.00
#
_symmetry.space_group_name_H-M   'P 1'
#
loop_
_entity.id
_entity.type
_entity.pdbx_description
1 polymer ?
#
loop_
_entity_poly.entity_id
_entity_poly.type
_entity_poly.pdbx_seq_one_letter_code
_entity_poly.pdbx_strand_id
1 'polypeptide(L)'
;MSGTLLAFDFGTKSIGVAIGQRITGTARPLPALKAQDGTPDWTLIERLLKEWQPDEIIVGLPLNMDGTEQLLTARARKFANRIHGRFG
;
A
#
# COMPACT_ATOMS: atom_id res chain seq x y z
N MET A 1 13.39 6.74 -14.13
CA MET A 1 12.14 6.79 -13.34
C MET A 1 10.98 6.74 -14.31
N SER A 2 10.06 5.80 -14.09
CA SER A 2 8.88 5.61 -14.95
C SER A 2 7.75 6.60 -14.65
N GLY A 3 7.79 7.26 -13.49
CA GLY A 3 6.70 8.04 -12.94
C GLY A 3 5.61 7.20 -12.26
N THR A 4 5.81 5.89 -12.13
CA THR A 4 4.81 4.95 -11.61
C THR A 4 4.83 4.91 -10.08
N LEU A 5 3.66 4.95 -9.45
CA LEU A 5 3.51 4.88 -8.00
C LEU A 5 2.50 3.78 -7.65
N LEU A 6 2.78 3.00 -6.60
CA LEU A 6 1.82 2.03 -6.07
C LEU A 6 1.40 2.45 -4.65
N ALA A 7 0.09 2.56 -4.41
CA ALA A 7 -0.45 2.98 -3.13
C ALA A 7 -1.25 1.85 -2.48
N PHE A 8 -1.09 1.70 -1.17
CA PHE A 8 -1.83 0.75 -0.34
C PHE A 8 -2.61 1.45 0.76
N ASP A 9 -3.88 1.11 0.88
CA ASP A 9 -4.73 1.50 2.01
C ASP A 9 -4.87 0.31 2.97
N PHE A 10 -4.25 0.41 4.14
CA PHE A 10 -4.12 -0.72 5.06
C PHE A 10 -5.43 -1.00 5.81
N GLY A 11 -5.92 -2.23 5.71
CA GLY A 11 -6.99 -2.76 6.54
C GLY A 11 -6.70 -4.18 7.03
N THR A 12 -7.33 -4.58 8.14
CA THR A 12 -7.09 -5.89 8.76
C THR A 12 -7.70 -7.06 8.00
N LYS A 13 -8.72 -6.79 7.18
CA LYS A 13 -9.44 -7.80 6.36
C LYS A 13 -9.24 -7.62 4.86
N SER A 14 -9.01 -6.38 4.43
CA SER A 14 -8.85 -5.99 3.04
C SER A 14 -7.88 -4.82 2.98
N ILE A 15 -6.94 -4.87 2.04
CA ILE A 15 -5.98 -3.80 1.78
C ILE A 15 -6.30 -3.25 0.38
N GLY A 16 -6.69 -1.98 0.33
CA GLY A 16 -6.93 -1.30 -0.95
C GLY A 16 -5.63 -1.13 -1.71
N VAL A 17 -5.69 -1.19 -3.04
CA VAL A 17 -4.54 -1.00 -3.92
C VAL A 17 -4.90 -0.01 -5.02
N ALA A 18 -4.01 0.94 -5.29
CA ALA A 18 -4.12 1.86 -6.42
C ALA A 18 -2.78 2.00 -7.14
N ILE A 19 -2.86 2.23 -8.46
CA ILE A 19 -1.70 2.56 -9.29
C ILE A 19 -1.84 4.01 -9.79
N GLY A 20 -0.77 4.78 -9.66
CA GLY A 20 -0.67 6.16 -10.11
C GLY A 20 0.42 6.36 -11.15
N GLN A 21 0.25 7.36 -12.01
CA GLN A 21 1.21 7.76 -13.03
C GLN A 21 1.44 9.27 -12.97
N ARG A 22 2.67 9.69 -12.68
CA ARG A 22 3.05 11.11 -12.57
C ARG A 22 2.93 11.84 -13.92
N ILE A 23 3.18 11.16 -15.04
CA ILE A 23 3.12 11.77 -16.39
C ILE A 23 1.71 12.27 -16.71
N THR A 24 0.70 11.45 -16.43
CA THR A 24 -0.71 11.80 -16.68
C THR A 24 -1.37 12.51 -15.49
N GLY A 25 -0.76 12.45 -14.31
CA GLY A 25 -1.33 12.99 -13.08
C GLY A 25 -2.58 12.22 -12.62
N THR A 26 -2.72 10.95 -13.01
CA THR A 26 -3.92 10.15 -12.74
C THR A 26 -3.59 8.94 -11.88
N ALA A 27 -4.62 8.42 -11.20
CA ALA A 27 -4.58 7.15 -10.49
C ALA A 27 -5.86 6.35 -10.77
N ARG A 28 -5.78 5.03 -10.64
CA ARG A 28 -6.93 4.14 -10.73
C ARG A 28 -6.84 3.02 -9.70
N PRO A 29 -7.98 2.50 -9.23
CA PRO A 29 -7.98 1.36 -8.32
C PRO A 29 -7.50 0.09 -9.04
N LEU A 30 -6.83 -0.78 -8.28
CA LEU A 30 -6.61 -2.18 -8.60
C LEU A 30 -7.45 -3.06 -7.65
N PRO A 31 -7.60 -4.36 -7.93
CA PRO A 31 -8.27 -5.26 -7.00
C PRO A 31 -7.62 -5.21 -5.60
N ALA A 32 -8.44 -5.04 -4.56
CA ALA A 32 -7.97 -5.07 -3.18
C ALA A 32 -7.43 -6.46 -2.81
N LEU A 33 -6.45 -6.49 -1.91
CA LEU A 33 -5.88 -7.73 -1.40
C LEU A 33 -6.63 -8.15 -0.13
N LYS A 34 -7.10 -9.40 -0.08
CA LYS A 34 -7.60 -9.96 1.17
C LYS A 34 -6.45 -10.04 2.18
N ALA A 35 -6.74 -9.70 3.43
CA ALA A 35 -5.80 -9.80 4.53
C ALA A 35 -6.43 -10.61 5.66
N GLN A 36 -5.60 -11.39 6.34
CA GLN A 36 -5.95 -12.04 7.59
C GLN A 36 -5.20 -11.35 8.72
N ASP A 37 -5.95 -10.65 9.58
CA ASP A 37 -5.39 -9.83 10.66
C ASP A 37 -4.27 -8.88 10.18
N GLY A 38 -4.52 -8.20 9.06
CA GLY A 38 -3.59 -7.24 8.44
C GLY A 38 -2.38 -7.88 7.75
N THR A 39 -2.39 -9.20 7.57
CA THR A 39 -1.38 -9.92 6.78
C THR A 39 -1.99 -10.32 5.44
N PRO A 40 -1.59 -9.69 4.32
CA PRO A 40 -1.99 -10.15 2.99
C PRO A 40 -1.15 -11.34 2.55
N ASP A 41 -1.55 -11.93 1.42
CA ASP A 41 -0.65 -12.80 0.66
C ASP A 41 0.46 -11.95 0.02
N TRP A 42 1.69 -12.15 0.50
CA TRP A 42 2.87 -11.41 0.05
C TRP A 42 3.24 -11.69 -1.41
N THR A 43 2.86 -12.85 -1.95
CA THR A 43 3.14 -13.21 -3.35
C THR A 43 2.34 -12.33 -4.32
N LEU A 44 1.15 -11.87 -3.91
CA LEU A 44 0.35 -10.94 -4.69
C LEU A 44 0.98 -9.54 -4.73
N ILE A 45 1.53 -9.08 -3.59
CA ILE A 45 2.27 -7.82 -3.54
C ILE A 45 3.52 -7.92 -4.42
N GLU A 46 4.29 -9.00 -4.30
CA GLU A 46 5.48 -9.23 -5.13
C GLU A 46 5.14 -9.21 -6.63
N ARG A 47 4.03 -9.86 -7.02
CA ARG A 47 3.55 -9.84 -8.41
C ARG A 47 3.22 -8.41 -8.87
N LEU A 48 2.51 -7.63 -8.06
CA LEU A 48 2.19 -6.23 -8.38
C LEU A 48 3.46 -5.40 -8.54
N LEU A 49 4.44 -5.56 -7.66
CA LEU A 49 5.71 -4.83 -7.75
C LEU A 49 6.49 -5.19 -9.01
N LYS A 50 6.58 -6.49 -9.35
CA LYS A 50 7.24 -6.95 -10.59
C LYS A 50 6.52 -6.51 -11.85
N GLU A 51 5.19 -6.51 -11.83
CA GLU A 51 4.37 -6.12 -12.98
C GLU A 51 4.46 -4.61 -13.25
N TRP A 52 4.32 -3.79 -12.20
CA TRP A 52 4.20 -2.35 -12.36
C TRP A 52 5.51 -1.59 -12.22
N GLN A 53 6.54 -2.20 -11.61
CA GLN A 53 7.86 -1.60 -11.38
C GLN A 53 7.76 -0.16 -10.86
N PRO A 54 7.03 0.09 -9.76
CA PRO A 54 6.81 1.44 -9.27
C PRO A 54 8.12 2.07 -8.81
N ASP A 55 8.28 3.37 -9.05
CA ASP A 55 9.43 4.13 -8.54
C ASP A 55 9.32 4.31 -7.02
N GLU A 56 8.09 4.42 -6.49
CA GLU A 56 7.81 4.57 -5.06
C GLU A 56 6.54 3.84 -4.63
N ILE A 57 6.51 3.44 -3.36
CA ILE A 57 5.33 2.88 -2.70
C ILE A 57 4.82 3.86 -1.65
N ILE A 58 3.50 4.06 -1.63
CA ILE A 58 2.81 4.88 -0.64
C ILE A 58 1.93 3.96 0.22
N VAL A 59 1.96 4.14 1.53
CA VAL A 59 1.03 3.47 2.45
C VAL A 59 0.27 4.54 3.22
N GLY A 60 -1.06 4.47 3.20
CA GLY A 60 -1.91 5.38 3.97
C GLY A 60 -1.64 5.25 5.46
N LEU A 61 -1.52 6.39 6.15
CA LEU A 61 -1.39 6.46 7.61
C LEU A 61 -2.76 6.86 8.19
N PRO A 62 -3.56 5.90 8.69
CA PRO A 62 -4.90 6.22 9.17
C PRO A 62 -4.80 6.93 10.52
N LEU A 63 -5.53 8.03 10.68
CA LEU A 63 -5.59 8.86 11.88
C LEU A 63 -7.04 9.08 12.32
N ASN A 64 -7.24 9.53 13.55
CA ASN A 64 -8.54 10.04 14.00
C ASN A 64 -8.90 11.35 13.29
N MET A 65 -10.14 11.80 13.43
CA MET A 65 -10.60 13.06 12.80
C MET A 65 -9.84 14.31 13.29
N ASP A 66 -9.29 14.28 14.50
CA ASP A 66 -8.46 15.34 15.07
C ASP A 66 -6.97 15.23 14.70
N GLY A 67 -6.61 14.25 13.86
CA GLY A 67 -5.24 13.98 13.43
C GLY A 67 -4.40 13.17 14.42
N THR A 68 -4.94 12.76 15.57
CA THR A 68 -4.22 11.91 16.52
C THR A 68 -4.09 10.47 16.00
N GLU A 69 -3.04 9.76 16.44
CA GLU A 69 -2.86 8.36 16.09
C GLU A 69 -3.93 7.47 16.73
N GLN A 70 -4.22 6.36 16.08
CA GLN A 70 -5.14 5.32 16.53
C GLN A 70 -4.46 3.94 16.49
N LEU A 71 -5.13 2.91 17.00
CA LEU A 71 -4.59 1.55 17.04
C LEU A 71 -4.15 1.04 15.65
N LEU A 72 -4.87 1.44 14.59
CA LEU A 72 -4.57 1.02 13.23
C LEU A 72 -3.32 1.71 12.66
N THR A 73 -2.96 2.89 13.17
CA THR A 73 -1.80 3.68 12.72
C THR A 73 -0.50 2.89 12.89
N ALA A 74 -0.28 2.31 14.08
CA ALA A 74 0.90 1.48 14.35
C ALA A 74 0.95 0.22 13.46
N ARG A 75 -0.21 -0.35 13.12
CA ARG A 75 -0.31 -1.53 12.24
C ARG A 75 0.00 -1.18 10.79
N ALA A 76 -0.52 -0.06 10.29
CA ALA A 76 -0.19 0.46 8.95
C ALA A 76 1.30 0.76 8.82
N ARG A 77 1.91 1.37 9.84
CA ARG A 77 3.36 1.64 9.88
C ARG A 77 4.19 0.33 9.87
N LYS A 78 3.75 -0.69 10.62
CA LYS A 78 4.36 -2.03 10.55
C LYS A 78 4.20 -2.69 9.17
N PHE A 79 3.06 -2.52 8.51
CA PHE A 79 2.83 -3.03 7.16
C PHE A 79 3.77 -2.36 6.15
N ALA A 80 3.90 -1.02 6.19
CA ALA A 80 4.87 -0.28 5.37
C ALA A 80 6.31 -0.79 5.58
N ASN A 81 6.74 -0.94 6.84
CA ASN A 81 8.07 -1.46 7.16
C ASN A 81 8.28 -2.89 6.65
N ARG A 82 7.24 -3.72 6.65
CA ARG A 82 7.30 -5.09 6.12
C ARG A 82 7.38 -5.13 4.60
N ILE A 83 6.70 -4.24 3.89
CA ILE A 83 6.88 -4.08 2.44
C ILE A 83 8.34 -3.71 2.18
N HIS A 84 8.83 -2.67 2.85
CA HIS A 84 10.20 -2.18 2.67
C HIS A 84 11.25 -3.27 2.96
N GLY A 85 11.15 -3.92 4.12
CA GLY A 85 12.07 -4.99 4.50
C GLY A 85 12.03 -6.23 3.61
N ARG A 86 10.96 -6.45 2.83
CA ARG A 86 10.84 -7.59 1.90
C ARG A 86 11.31 -7.27 0.49
N PHE A 87 11.13 -6.03 0.04
CA PHE A 87 11.24 -5.67 -1.38
C PHE A 87 12.19 -4.49 -1.68
N GLY A 88 12.80 -3.89 -0.65
CA GLY A 88 13.71 -2.74 -0.78
C GLY A 88 13.10 -1.44 -0.27
#